data_AF-A0A4Z1R5N7-F1
#
_entry.id   AF-A0A4Z1R5N7-F1
#
_cell.length_a   1.000
_cell.length_b   1.000
_cell.length_c   1.000
_cell.angle_alpha   90.00
_cell.angle_beta   90.00
_cell.angle_gamma   90.00
#
_symmetry.space_group_name_H-M   'P 1'
#
loop_
_entity.id
_entity.type
_entity.pdbx_description
1 polymer ?
#
loop_
_entity_poly.entity_id
_entity_poly.type
_entity_poly.pdbx_seq_one_letter_code
_entity_poly.pdbx_strand_id
1 'polypeptide(L)'
;MQALSPHRLTGIAAPWAVWALHFVTVYSLQGVACAEDVLRWELAGAEAATWILVAIGIVAVAATVWLGLRGLHAWRHARRDVQADVATRRERFSTAVVALSGLLATIAITFTTIPVLMLPPCA
;
A
#
# COMPACT_ATOMS: atom_id res chain seq x y z
N MET A 1 -13.24 3.52 16.34
CA MET A 1 -12.03 3.79 15.52
C MET A 1 -10.72 3.59 16.29
N GLN A 2 -10.63 2.59 17.19
CA GLN A 2 -9.42 2.25 17.97
C GLN A 2 -8.54 1.18 17.30
N ALA A 3 -8.99 0.57 16.20
CA ALA A 3 -8.35 -0.59 15.57
C ALA A 3 -7.04 -0.27 14.82
N LEU A 4 -6.84 0.99 14.42
CA LEU A 4 -5.64 1.48 13.72
C LEU A 4 -4.60 2.13 14.66
N SER A 5 -4.60 1.73 15.93
CA SER A 5 -3.56 2.15 16.87
C SER A 5 -2.20 1.58 16.44
N PRO A 6 -1.14 2.41 16.26
CA PRO A 6 0.22 1.95 15.95
C PRO A 6 0.88 1.14 17.07
N HIS A 7 0.17 0.93 18.19
CA HIS A 7 0.59 0.09 19.32
C HIS A 7 -0.01 -1.32 19.27
N ARG A 8 -0.90 -1.59 18.32
CA ARG A 8 -1.45 -2.93 18.07
C ARG A 8 -0.81 -3.52 16.82
N LEU A 9 -0.67 -4.84 16.80
CA LEU A 9 -0.20 -5.63 15.64
C LEU A 9 -0.98 -5.27 14.36
N THR A 10 -2.22 -4.81 14.49
CA THR A 10 -3.07 -4.31 13.40
C THR A 10 -2.48 -3.10 12.67
N GLY A 11 -1.74 -2.22 13.35
CA GLY A 11 -1.05 -1.10 12.72
C GLY A 11 0.15 -1.53 11.87
N ILE A 12 0.82 -2.62 12.25
CA ILE A 12 1.94 -3.21 11.50
C ILE A 12 1.42 -4.00 10.30
N ALA A 13 0.31 -4.73 10.48
CA ALA A 13 -0.28 -5.55 9.42
C ALA A 13 -1.06 -4.73 8.38
N ALA A 14 -1.53 -3.53 8.70
CA ALA A 14 -2.37 -2.73 7.81
C ALA A 14 -1.69 -2.39 6.46
N PRO A 15 -0.43 -1.92 6.39
CA PRO A 15 0.25 -1.69 5.11
C PRO A 15 0.40 -2.97 4.28
N TRP A 16 0.71 -4.09 4.93
CA TRP A 16 0.84 -5.40 4.27
C TRP A 16 -0.49 -5.92 3.75
N ALA A 17 -1.58 -5.70 4.49
CA ALA A 17 -2.93 -6.06 4.04
C ALA A 17 -3.35 -5.24 2.82
N VAL A 18 -3.05 -3.93 2.79
CA VAL A 18 -3.31 -3.08 1.62
C VAL A 18 -2.49 -3.55 0.43
N TRP A 19 -1.20 -3.86 0.62
CA TRP A 19 -0.35 -4.40 -0.44
C TRP A 19 -0.88 -5.75 -0.97
N ALA A 20 -1.21 -6.69 -0.09
CA ALA A 20 -1.72 -8.00 -0.48
C ALA A 20 -3.05 -7.88 -1.24
N LEU A 21 -3.96 -7.02 -0.77
CA LEU A 21 -5.24 -6.77 -1.43
C LEU A 21 -5.02 -6.14 -2.81
N HIS A 22 -4.14 -5.16 -2.92
CA HIS A 22 -3.77 -4.54 -4.20
C HIS A 22 -3.20 -5.59 -5.17
N PHE A 23 -2.24 -6.40 -4.72
CA PHE A 23 -1.58 -7.40 -5.53
C PHE A 23 -2.56 -8.45 -6.06
N VAL A 24 -3.39 -9.02 -5.18
CA VAL A 24 -4.42 -10.01 -5.56
C VAL A 24 -5.40 -9.39 -6.55
N THR A 25 -5.87 -8.17 -6.29
CA THR A 25 -6.84 -7.50 -7.17
C THR A 25 -6.26 -7.28 -8.57
N VAL A 26 -5.07 -6.69 -8.67
CA VAL A 26 -4.39 -6.42 -9.95
C VAL A 26 -4.13 -7.71 -10.72
N TYR A 27 -3.61 -8.73 -10.05
CA TYR A 27 -3.24 -9.99 -10.70
C TYR A 27 -4.46 -10.77 -11.17
N SER A 28 -5.53 -10.81 -10.37
CA SER A 28 -6.79 -11.45 -10.78
C SER A 28 -7.47 -10.70 -11.93
N LEU A 29 -7.50 -9.37 -11.90
CA LEU A 29 -8.04 -8.57 -13.00
C LEU A 29 -7.27 -8.76 -14.30
N GLN A 30 -5.93 -8.80 -14.24
CA GLN A 30 -5.11 -9.12 -15.41
C GLN A 30 -5.44 -10.50 -15.97
N GLY A 31 -5.53 -11.52 -15.10
CA GLY A 31 -5.89 -12.87 -15.54
C GLY A 31 -7.25 -12.94 -16.24
N VAL A 32 -8.27 -12.26 -15.70
CA VAL A 32 -9.61 -12.24 -16.31
C VAL A 32 -9.63 -11.42 -17.60
N ALA A 33 -9.00 -10.24 -17.61
CA ALA A 33 -8.95 -9.38 -18.81
C ALA A 33 -8.25 -10.08 -19.98
N CYS A 34 -7.19 -10.84 -19.72
CA CYS A 34 -6.49 -11.59 -20.76
C CYS A 34 -7.20 -12.90 -21.15
N ALA A 35 -7.85 -13.60 -20.22
CA ALA A 35 -8.51 -14.87 -20.51
C ALA A 35 -9.84 -14.69 -21.28
N GLU A 36 -10.59 -13.63 -20.96
CA GLU A 36 -11.94 -13.41 -21.51
C GLU A 36 -11.98 -12.28 -22.56
N ASP A 37 -10.82 -11.74 -22.95
CA ASP A 37 -10.69 -10.64 -23.92
C ASP A 37 -11.44 -9.34 -23.52
N VAL A 38 -11.87 -9.26 -22.26
CA VAL A 38 -12.66 -8.13 -21.72
C VAL A 38 -11.71 -6.98 -21.41
N LEU A 39 -12.15 -5.74 -21.62
CA LEU A 39 -11.36 -4.50 -21.40
C LEU A 39 -10.16 -4.29 -22.34
N ARG A 40 -10.06 -5.08 -23.42
CA ARG A 40 -9.06 -4.88 -24.50
C ARG A 40 -9.43 -3.77 -25.50
N TRP A 41 -10.51 -3.01 -25.26
CA TRP A 41 -10.80 -1.84 -26.09
C TRP A 41 -9.75 -0.75 -25.85
N GLU A 42 -9.41 -0.05 -26.92
CA GLU A 42 -8.39 0.98 -26.91
C GLU A 42 -9.01 2.30 -26.42
N LEU A 43 -8.46 2.83 -25.32
CA LEU A 43 -8.90 4.09 -24.72
C LEU A 43 -7.68 5.00 -24.59
N ALA A 44 -7.67 6.12 -25.32
CA ALA A 44 -6.59 7.10 -25.30
C ALA A 44 -5.18 6.51 -25.58
N GLY A 45 -5.09 5.54 -26.51
CA GLY A 45 -3.82 4.93 -26.95
C GLY A 45 -3.28 3.83 -26.02
N ALA A 46 -4.08 3.36 -25.06
CA ALA A 46 -3.77 2.21 -24.21
C ALA A 46 -5.03 1.35 -23.99
N GLU A 47 -4.87 0.07 -23.64
CA GLU A 47 -6.00 -0.78 -23.28
C GLU A 47 -6.71 -0.23 -22.02
N ALA A 48 -8.04 -0.33 -21.96
CA ALA A 48 -8.79 0.09 -20.77
C ALA A 48 -8.40 -0.68 -19.51
N ALA A 49 -7.93 -1.93 -19.66
CA ALA A 49 -7.30 -2.68 -18.58
C ALA A 49 -6.17 -1.87 -17.91
N THR A 50 -5.29 -1.24 -18.69
CA THR A 50 -4.18 -0.42 -18.19
C THR A 50 -4.67 0.75 -17.34
N TRP A 51 -5.71 1.46 -17.79
CA TRP A 51 -6.27 2.59 -17.04
C TRP A 51 -6.86 2.17 -15.68
N ILE A 52 -7.56 1.05 -15.64
CA ILE A 52 -8.13 0.52 -14.39
C ILE A 52 -7.02 0.08 -13.44
N LEU A 53 -5.99 -0.59 -13.96
CA LEU A 53 -4.84 -1.01 -13.16
C LEU A 53 -4.08 0.19 -12.59
N VAL A 54 -3.88 1.25 -13.38
CA VAL A 54 -3.29 2.51 -12.92
C VAL A 54 -4.14 3.15 -11.83
N ALA A 55 -5.47 3.22 -12.01
CA ALA A 55 -6.37 3.78 -11.00
C ALA A 55 -6.29 3.01 -9.68
N ILE A 56 -6.29 1.67 -9.73
CA ILE A 56 -6.13 0.80 -8.55
C ILE A 56 -4.75 1.02 -7.90
N GLY A 57 -3.70 1.19 -8.69
CA GLY A 57 -2.35 1.53 -8.22
C GLY A 57 -2.31 2.85 -7.47
N ILE A 58 -2.92 3.91 -8.01
CA ILE A 58 -3.00 5.23 -7.38
C ILE A 58 -3.74 5.14 -6.05
N VAL A 59 -4.88 4.44 -6.01
CA VAL A 59 -5.67 4.25 -4.77
C VAL A 59 -4.87 3.48 -3.73
N ALA A 60 -4.17 2.42 -4.14
CA ALA A 60 -3.33 1.64 -3.25
C ALA A 60 -2.19 2.51 -2.67
N VAL A 61 -1.43 3.22 -3.51
CA VAL A 61 -0.37 4.14 -3.05
C VAL A 61 -0.92 5.19 -2.11
N ALA A 62 -2.05 5.82 -2.44
CA ALA A 62 -2.69 6.81 -1.58
C ALA A 62 -3.06 6.23 -0.20
N ALA A 63 -3.60 5.01 -0.17
CA ALA A 63 -3.93 4.31 1.08
C ALA A 63 -2.67 4.01 1.91
N THR A 64 -1.58 3.52 1.29
CA THR A 64 -0.32 3.22 2.00
C THR A 64 0.36 4.47 2.52
N VAL A 65 0.39 5.55 1.72
CA VAL A 65 0.94 6.85 2.11
C VAL A 65 0.13 7.44 3.27
N TRP A 66 -1.19 7.37 3.20
CA TRP A 66 -2.06 7.84 4.28
C TRP A 66 -1.80 7.09 5.60
N LEU A 67 -1.64 5.76 5.54
CA LEU A 67 -1.29 4.93 6.69
C LEU A 67 0.11 5.28 7.24
N GLY A 68 1.10 5.46 6.36
CA GLY A 68 2.46 5.87 6.72
C GLY A 68 2.52 7.24 7.39
N LEU A 69 1.80 8.22 6.85
CA LEU A 69 1.70 9.58 7.42
C LEU A 69 1.05 9.56 8.80
N ARG A 70 0.02 8.72 9.02
CA ARG A 70 -0.57 8.54 10.36
C ARG A 70 0.41 7.93 11.35
N GLY A 71 1.20 6.93 10.93
CA GLY A 71 2.27 6.36 11.75
C GLY A 71 3.32 7.40 12.14
N LEU A 72 3.74 8.24 11.18
CA LEU A 72 4.68 9.33 11.42
C LEU A 72 4.13 10.41 12.35
N HIS A 73 2.85 10.79 12.21
CA HIS A 73 2.19 11.73 13.12
C HIS A 73 2.12 11.20 14.55
N ALA A 74 1.75 9.93 14.72
CA ALA A 74 1.74 9.29 16.04
C ALA A 74 3.14 9.24 16.67
N TRP A 75 4.17 8.93 15.87
CA TRP A 75 5.56 8.92 16.32
C TRP A 75 6.06 10.32 16.73
N ARG A 76 5.71 11.37 15.98
CA ARG A 76 6.07 12.76 16.31
C ARG A 76 5.43 13.22 17.62
N HIS A 77 4.20 12.77 17.92
CA HIS A 77 3.55 13.05 19.20
C HIS A 77 4.22 12.29 20.35
N ALA A 78 4.48 10.98 20.21
CA ALA A 78 5.15 10.18 21.23
C ALA A 78 6.61 10.61 21.51
N ARG A 79 7.26 11.32 20.56
CA ARG A 79 8.60 11.90 20.75
C ARG A 79 8.63 13.15 21.63
N ARG A 80 7.49 13.83 21.84
CA ARG A 80 7.42 15.04 22.69
C ARG A 80 7.39 14.73 24.17
N ASP A 81 7.09 13.49 24.56
CA ASP A 81 7.14 13.07 25.96
C ASP A 81 8.59 12.82 26.41
N VAL A 82 9.01 13.58 27.42
CA VAL A 82 10.39 13.72 27.89
C VAL A 82 10.80 12.60 28.87
N GLN A 83 9.84 11.90 29.47
CA GLN A 83 10.11 10.76 30.36
C GLN A 83 9.98 9.43 29.61
N ALA A 84 11.13 8.80 29.34
CA ALA A 84 11.19 7.51 28.68
C ALA A 84 10.93 6.38 29.70
N ASP A 85 9.68 5.97 29.83
CA ASP A 85 9.31 4.74 30.52
C ASP A 85 9.52 3.52 29.58
N VAL A 86 9.52 2.30 30.13
CA VAL A 86 9.61 1.03 29.39
C VAL A 86 8.51 0.94 28.33
N ALA A 87 7.32 1.48 28.63
CA ALA A 87 6.21 1.62 27.69
C ALA A 87 6.59 2.49 26.48
N THR A 88 7.21 3.65 26.70
CA THR A 88 7.62 4.60 25.65
C THR A 88 8.68 4.00 24.72
N ARG A 89 9.60 3.17 25.25
CA ARG A 89 10.62 2.47 24.44
C ARG A 89 9.97 1.42 23.52
N ARG A 90 8.94 0.71 24.01
CA ARG A 90 8.16 -0.26 23.22
C ARG A 90 7.35 0.42 22.11
N GLU A 91 6.77 1.58 22.40
CA GLU A 91 6.06 2.40 21.39
C GLU A 91 7.00 2.92 20.31
N ARG A 92 8.21 3.38 20.65
CA ARG A 92 9.21 3.81 19.66
C ARG A 92 9.64 2.68 18.74
N PHE A 93 9.77 1.45 19.26
CA PHE A 93 10.05 0.28 18.43
C PHE A 93 8.88 -0.06 17.51
N SER A 94 7.65 -0.15 18.05
CA SER A 94 6.48 -0.50 17.24
C SER A 94 6.22 0.53 16.13
N THR A 95 6.37 1.82 16.45
CA THR A 95 6.22 2.90 15.46
C THR A 95 7.30 2.88 14.39
N ALA A 96 8.56 2.56 14.73
CA ALA A 96 9.62 2.36 13.75
C ALA A 96 9.35 1.16 12.82
N VAL A 97 8.86 0.05 13.38
CA VAL A 97 8.45 -1.13 12.58
C VAL A 97 7.28 -0.79 11.65
N VAL A 98 6.26 -0.06 12.12
CA VAL A 98 5.14 0.40 11.27
C VAL A 98 5.64 1.28 10.13
N ALA A 99 6.55 2.23 10.41
CA ALA A 99 7.11 3.11 9.40
C ALA A 99 7.92 2.32 8.35
N LEU A 100 8.76 1.38 8.78
CA LEU A 100 9.52 0.50 7.88
C LEU A 100 8.60 -0.39 7.03
N SER A 101 7.54 -0.93 7.65
CA SER A 101 6.51 -1.72 6.96
C SER A 101 5.80 -0.90 5.88
N GLY A 102 5.44 0.35 6.19
CA GLY A 102 4.85 1.27 5.22
C GLY A 102 5.79 1.60 4.06
N LEU A 103 7.08 1.80 4.35
CA LEU A 103 8.11 2.04 3.32
C LEU A 103 8.24 0.82 2.39
N LEU A 104 8.39 -0.38 2.97
CA LEU A 104 8.51 -1.62 2.22
C LEU A 104 7.26 -1.92 1.38
N ALA A 105 6.07 -1.73 1.94
CA ALA A 105 4.82 -1.88 1.20
C ALA A 105 4.73 -0.88 0.04
N THR A 106 5.16 0.37 0.24
CA THR A 106 5.19 1.38 -0.83
C THR A 106 6.15 0.97 -1.95
N ILE A 107 7.38 0.55 -1.61
CA ILE A 107 8.35 0.06 -2.58
C ILE A 107 7.77 -1.13 -3.36
N ALA A 108 7.14 -2.08 -2.66
CA ALA A 108 6.55 -3.25 -3.29
C ALA A 108 5.42 -2.87 -4.27
N ILE A 109 4.52 -1.96 -3.89
CA ILE A 109 3.48 -1.44 -4.80
C ILE A 109 4.11 -0.78 -6.03
N THR A 110 5.08 0.13 -5.81
CA THR A 110 5.77 0.81 -6.92
C THR A 110 6.40 -0.20 -7.89
N PHE A 111 7.10 -1.20 -7.35
CA PHE A 111 7.75 -2.23 -8.15
C PHE A 111 6.74 -3.10 -8.93
N THR A 112 5.56 -3.35 -8.38
CA THR A 112 4.48 -4.07 -9.08
C THR A 112 3.76 -3.23 -10.12
N THR A 113 3.72 -1.90 -9.95
CA THR A 113 3.07 -0.98 -10.91
C THR A 113 3.94 -0.62 -12.11
N ILE A 114 5.27 -0.59 -11.95
CA ILE A 114 6.23 -0.30 -13.05
C ILE A 114 6.02 -1.22 -14.28
N PRO A 115 5.96 -2.56 -14.16
CA PRO A 115 5.83 -3.43 -15.33
C PRO A 115 4.51 -3.24 -16.07
N VAL A 116 3.43 -2.84 -15.38
CA VAL A 116 2.12 -2.51 -16.01
C VAL A 116 2.22 -1.30 -16.94
N LEU A 117 3.16 -0.39 -16.69
CA LEU A 117 3.42 0.77 -17.56
C LEU A 117 4.36 0.45 -18.71
N MET A 118 5.22 -0.57 -18.57
CA MET A 118 6.23 -0.91 -19.58
C MET A 118 5.77 -1.99 -20.56
N LEU A 119 4.88 -2.90 -20.17
CA LEU A 119 4.41 -3.99 -21.02
C LEU A 119 2.90 -3.93 -21.22
N PRO A 120 2.40 -4.35 -22.41
CA PRO A 120 0.99 -4.65 -22.58
C PRO A 120 0.56 -5.66 -21.50
N PRO A 121 -0.56 -5.44 -20.80
CA PRO A 121 -1.00 -6.32 -19.71
C PRO A 121 -1.30 -7.74 -20.21
N CYS A 122 -1.64 -7.88 -21.49
CA CYS A 122 -1.83 -9.14 -22.18
C CYS A 122 -0.88 -9.20 -23.39
N ALA A 123 0.25 -9.90 -23.24
CA ALA A 123 1.21 -10.19 -24.31
C ALA A 123 1.11 -11.65 -24.74
#